data_AF-A0A2H5X8F1-F1
#
_entry.id   AF-A0A2H5X8F1-F1
#
_cell.length_a   1.000
_cell.length_b   1.000
_cell.length_c   1.000
_cell.angle_alpha   90.00
_cell.angle_beta   90.00
_cell.angle_gamma   90.00
#
_symmetry.space_group_name_H-M   'P 1'
#
loop_
_entity.id
_entity.type
_entity.pdbx_description
1 polymer ?
#
loop_
_entity_poly.entity_id
_entity_poly.type
_entity_poly.pdbx_seq_one_letter_code
_entity_poly.pdbx_strand_id
1 'polypeptide(L)'
;MFYRIAGRSVAAIDGPTPYTLPPYNRYASLAPKNPNKVAQDLAEELGVPVAIVDANDLGVEVLGASRGLNRALVTELFRDNPLGQGSQQTPLCILRRLG
;
A
#
# COMPACT_ATOMS: atom_id res chain seq x y z
N MET A 1 -20.14 10.52 2.26
CA MET A 1 -20.50 11.49 1.20
C MET A 1 -19.27 11.99 0.45
N PHE A 2 -18.19 12.39 1.15
CA PHE A 2 -16.95 12.93 0.57
C PHE A 2 -16.31 12.11 -0.58
N TYR A 3 -15.91 10.85 -0.35
CA TYR A 3 -15.24 10.02 -1.38
C TYR A 3 -16.12 9.66 -2.59
N ARG A 4 -17.44 9.72 -2.45
CA ARG A 4 -18.36 9.54 -3.59
C ARG A 4 -18.32 10.73 -4.55
N ILE A 5 -17.97 11.93 -4.04
CA ILE A 5 -17.91 13.18 -4.79
C ILE A 5 -16.50 13.46 -5.27
N ALA A 6 -15.50 13.30 -4.40
CA ALA A 6 -14.09 13.58 -4.70
C ALA A 6 -13.40 12.48 -5.53
N GLY A 7 -14.01 11.30 -5.64
CA GLY A 7 -13.43 10.13 -6.29
C GLY A 7 -12.66 9.24 -5.32
N ARG A 8 -12.68 7.91 -5.56
CA ARG A 8 -12.03 6.93 -4.66
C ARG A 8 -10.52 7.10 -4.56
N SER A 9 -9.88 7.65 -5.59
CA SER A 9 -8.43 7.94 -5.61
C SER A 9 -7.98 8.92 -4.53
N VAL A 10 -8.90 9.75 -3.99
CA VAL A 10 -8.61 10.66 -2.88
C VAL A 10 -8.45 9.91 -1.56
N ALA A 11 -8.98 8.69 -1.43
CA ALA A 11 -8.79 7.88 -0.23
C ALA A 11 -7.34 7.44 -0.03
N ALA A 12 -6.57 7.32 -1.11
CA ALA A 12 -5.16 6.95 -1.09
C ALA A 12 -4.22 8.19 -1.06
N ILE A 13 -4.76 9.39 -0.81
CA ILE A 13 -3.95 10.58 -0.53
C ILE A 13 -3.58 10.56 0.94
N ASP A 14 -2.28 10.58 1.21
CA ASP A 14 -1.75 10.60 2.56
C ASP A 14 -1.44 12.04 2.99
N GLY A 15 -1.80 12.39 4.21
CA GLY A 15 -1.66 13.74 4.74
C GLY A 15 -0.31 13.98 5.43
N PRO A 16 0.06 15.26 5.66
CA PRO A 16 1.19 15.60 6.51
C PRO A 16 0.84 15.26 7.96
N THR A 17 1.21 14.05 8.41
CA THR A 17 1.02 13.66 9.82
C THR A 17 2.36 13.62 10.55
N PRO A 18 2.41 13.95 11.86
CA PRO A 18 3.64 13.93 12.64
C PRO A 18 4.33 12.56 12.68
N TYR A 19 3.57 11.49 12.44
CA TYR A 19 4.03 10.10 12.49
C TYR A 19 4.36 9.52 11.10
N THR A 20 4.15 10.26 10.01
CA THR A 20 4.64 9.89 8.67
C THR A 20 6.17 10.03 8.61
N LEU A 21 6.82 9.20 7.80
CA LEU A 21 8.27 9.26 7.58
C LEU A 21 8.68 10.63 6.95
N PRO A 22 9.70 11.33 7.48
CA PRO A 22 10.24 12.54 6.84
C PRO A 22 10.86 12.25 5.44
N PRO A 23 10.75 13.16 4.45
CA PRO A 23 10.14 14.48 4.51
C PRO A 23 8.62 14.50 4.28
N TYR A 24 7.99 13.34 4.10
CA TYR A 24 6.58 13.22 3.72
C TYR A 24 5.61 13.68 4.82
N ASN A 25 6.07 13.77 6.07
CA ASN A 25 5.30 14.40 7.16
C ASN A 25 4.98 15.89 6.96
N ARG A 26 5.54 16.55 5.94
CA ARG A 26 5.28 17.97 5.62
C ARG A 26 4.49 18.18 4.34
N TYR A 27 4.19 17.13 3.59
CA TYR A 27 3.53 17.21 2.29
C TYR A 27 2.33 16.27 2.23
N ALA A 28 1.35 16.60 1.39
CA ALA A 28 0.36 15.62 0.99
C ALA A 28 0.95 14.74 -0.12
N SER A 29 0.94 13.42 0.10
CA SER A 29 1.41 12.45 -0.89
C SER A 29 0.22 11.99 -1.73
N LEU A 30 0.32 12.15 -3.05
CA LEU A 30 -0.68 11.63 -3.96
C LEU A 30 -0.58 10.11 -4.05
N ALA A 31 -1.72 9.47 -4.30
CA ALA A 31 -1.75 8.07 -4.69
C ALA A 31 -0.82 7.81 -5.89
N PRO A 32 -0.20 6.62 -5.99
CA PRO A 32 0.70 6.32 -7.11
C PRO A 32 -0.04 6.48 -8.44
N LYS A 33 0.61 7.13 -9.42
CA LYS A 33 -0.01 7.39 -10.74
C LYS A 33 -0.33 6.10 -11.51
N ASN A 34 0.53 5.08 -11.41
CA ASN A 34 0.40 3.81 -12.12
C ASN A 34 0.81 2.63 -11.20
N PRO A 35 0.07 2.33 -10.13
CA PRO A 35 0.50 1.39 -9.10
C PRO A 35 0.67 -0.04 -9.63
N ASN A 36 -0.17 -0.48 -10.57
CA ASN A 36 0.00 -1.79 -11.23
C ASN A 36 1.29 -1.85 -12.08
N LYS A 37 1.63 -0.76 -12.78
CA LYS A 37 2.85 -0.72 -13.58
C LYS A 37 4.07 -0.81 -12.68
N VAL A 38 4.11 -0.02 -11.61
CA VAL A 38 5.21 -0.04 -10.64
C VAL A 38 5.35 -1.43 -10.00
N ALA A 39 4.24 -2.04 -9.57
CA ALA A 39 4.27 -3.40 -9.02
C ALA A 39 4.77 -4.44 -10.05
N GLN A 40 4.42 -4.30 -11.32
CA GLN A 40 4.90 -5.17 -12.39
C GLN A 40 6.40 -4.98 -12.66
N ASP A 41 6.87 -3.74 -12.78
CA ASP A 41 8.29 -3.43 -13.00
C ASP A 41 9.15 -3.99 -11.84
N LEU A 42 8.71 -3.79 -10.59
CA LEU A 42 9.40 -4.34 -9.41
C LEU A 42 9.38 -5.86 -9.38
N ALA A 43 8.29 -6.49 -9.80
CA ALA A 43 8.22 -7.96 -9.87
C ALA A 43 9.17 -8.54 -10.91
N GLU A 44 9.36 -7.85 -12.03
CA GLU A 44 10.33 -8.23 -13.07
C GLU A 44 11.78 -8.09 -12.57
N GLU A 45 12.07 -7.01 -11.83
CA GLU A 45 13.41 -6.76 -11.27
C GLU A 45 13.77 -7.70 -10.12
N LEU A 46 12.82 -7.96 -9.21
CA LEU A 46 13.04 -8.79 -8.01
C LEU A 46 12.83 -10.29 -8.25
N GLY A 47 12.19 -10.67 -9.36
CA GLY A 47 11.85 -12.06 -9.67
C GLY A 47 10.76 -12.67 -8.78
N VAL A 48 10.03 -11.85 -8.03
CA VAL A 48 8.94 -12.28 -7.14
C VAL A 48 7.69 -11.41 -7.34
N PRO A 49 6.47 -11.92 -7.13
CA PRO A 49 5.27 -11.10 -7.20
C PRO A 49 5.27 -9.96 -6.18
N VAL A 50 4.78 -8.79 -6.59
CA VAL A 50 4.76 -7.57 -5.76
C VAL A 50 3.35 -7.01 -5.67
N ALA A 51 3.00 -6.51 -4.48
CA ALA A 51 1.78 -5.76 -4.22
C ALA A 51 2.13 -4.42 -3.55
N ILE A 52 1.43 -3.37 -3.96
CA ILE A 52 1.42 -2.08 -3.27
C ILE A 52 0.09 -2.00 -2.53
N VAL A 53 0.18 -1.90 -1.20
CA VAL A 53 -0.98 -1.89 -0.30
C VAL A 53 -1.05 -0.57 0.44
N ASP A 54 -2.27 -0.08 0.63
CA ASP A 54 -2.63 0.96 1.57
C ASP A 54 -3.50 0.31 2.64
N ALA A 55 -3.02 0.32 3.88
CA ALA A 55 -3.65 -0.35 5.00
C ALA A 55 -3.76 0.62 6.18
N ASN A 56 -4.97 0.71 6.74
CA ASN A 56 -5.28 1.52 7.90
C ASN A 56 -6.33 0.82 8.77
N ASP A 57 -6.71 1.45 9.88
CA ASP A 57 -7.64 0.87 10.87
C ASP A 57 -9.04 0.56 10.30
N LEU A 58 -9.39 1.10 9.13
CA LEU A 58 -10.69 0.91 8.48
C LEU A 58 -10.67 -0.17 7.39
N GLY A 59 -9.49 -0.57 6.93
CA GLY A 59 -9.34 -1.62 5.94
C GLY A 59 -8.06 -1.56 5.12
N VAL A 60 -7.98 -2.49 4.16
CA VAL A 60 -6.82 -2.68 3.27
C VAL A 60 -7.27 -2.54 1.83
N GLU A 61 -6.64 -1.62 1.11
CA GLU A 61 -6.76 -1.46 -0.33
C GLU A 61 -5.46 -1.89 -1.01
N VAL A 62 -5.54 -2.88 -1.90
CA VAL A 62 -4.42 -3.17 -2.80
C VAL A 62 -4.45 -2.11 -3.90
N LEU A 63 -3.57 -1.13 -3.86
CA LEU A 63 -3.47 -0.07 -4.87
C LEU A 63 -2.94 -0.62 -6.20
N GLY A 64 -1.97 -1.53 -6.14
CA GLY A 64 -1.34 -2.14 -7.32
C GLY A 64 -0.86 -3.56 -7.07
N ALA A 65 -0.86 -4.37 -8.11
CA ALA A 65 -0.38 -5.74 -8.05
C ALA A 65 0.28 -6.15 -9.37
N SER A 66 1.36 -6.93 -9.29
CA SER A 66 1.94 -7.60 -10.46
C SER A 66 0.97 -8.64 -11.01
N ARG A 67 1.17 -9.03 -12.27
CA ARG A 67 0.30 -9.99 -12.96
C ARG A 67 0.21 -11.33 -12.21
N GLY A 68 -1.02 -11.83 -12.05
CA GLY A 68 -1.29 -13.14 -11.45
C GLY A 68 -1.37 -13.17 -9.92
N LEU A 69 -1.09 -12.05 -9.24
CA LEU A 69 -1.19 -11.96 -7.79
C LEU A 69 -2.65 -11.91 -7.31
N ASN A 70 -3.01 -12.72 -6.32
CA ASN A 70 -4.35 -12.72 -5.73
C ASN A 70 -4.52 -11.55 -4.75
N ARG A 71 -5.18 -10.48 -5.20
CA ARG A 71 -5.45 -9.28 -4.39
C ARG A 71 -6.32 -9.57 -3.18
N ALA A 72 -7.29 -10.48 -3.29
CA ALA A 72 -8.19 -10.80 -2.16
C ALA A 72 -7.42 -11.48 -1.02
N LEU A 73 -6.51 -12.39 -1.35
CA LEU A 73 -5.63 -13.00 -0.36
C LEU A 73 -4.74 -11.96 0.34
N VAL A 74 -4.19 -11.00 -0.42
CA VAL A 74 -3.36 -9.92 0.15
C VAL A 74 -4.19 -9.07 1.11
N THR A 75 -5.39 -8.63 0.69
CA THR A 75 -6.31 -7.87 1.55
C THR A 75 -6.65 -8.64 2.84
N GLU A 76 -6.85 -9.95 2.74
CA GLU A 76 -7.14 -10.79 3.91
C GLU A 76 -5.95 -10.92 4.85
N LEU A 77 -4.75 -11.18 4.33
CA LEU A 77 -3.52 -11.33 5.13
C LEU A 77 -3.08 -10.04 5.83
N PHE A 78 -3.41 -8.88 5.27
CA PHE A 78 -3.06 -7.58 5.83
C PHE A 78 -4.19 -6.91 6.63
N ARG A 79 -5.33 -7.59 6.85
CA ARG A 79 -6.53 -6.98 7.46
C ARG A 79 -6.23 -6.27 8.78
N ASP A 80 -5.32 -6.81 9.58
CA ASP A 80 -4.96 -6.27 10.89
C ASP A 80 -3.84 -5.22 10.83
N ASN A 81 -3.50 -4.73 9.63
CA ASN A 81 -2.41 -3.80 9.35
C ASN A 81 -1.12 -4.14 10.12
N PRO A 82 -0.53 -5.33 9.91
CA PRO A 82 0.50 -5.88 10.80
C PRO A 82 1.85 -5.18 10.68
N LEU A 83 1.99 -4.21 9.78
CA LEU A 83 3.25 -3.53 9.53
C LEU A 83 3.46 -2.41 10.54
N GLY A 84 4.63 -2.40 11.18
CA GLY A 84 5.05 -1.34 12.10
C GLY A 84 5.48 -0.05 11.39
N GLN A 85 4.75 0.40 10.36
CA GLN A 85 5.21 1.47 9.46
C GLN A 85 5.50 2.82 10.14
N GLY A 86 4.90 3.08 11.31
CA GLY A 86 5.17 4.28 12.12
C GLY A 86 6.51 4.19 12.84
N SER A 87 6.50 3.71 14.09
CA SER A 87 7.70 3.73 14.94
C SER A 87 8.79 2.75 14.54
N GLN A 88 8.44 1.61 13.95
CA GLN A 88 9.41 0.58 13.56
C GLN A 88 9.96 0.81 12.15
N GLN A 89 9.35 1.73 11.39
CA GLN A 89 9.78 2.11 10.04
C GLN A 89 9.93 0.90 9.11
N THR A 90 8.97 -0.03 9.14
CA THR A 90 8.93 -1.23 8.29
C THR A 90 7.89 -1.11 7.18
N PRO A 91 8.10 -0.27 6.14
CA PRO A 91 7.13 -0.09 5.05
C PRO A 91 7.12 -1.25 4.04
N LEU A 92 8.04 -2.22 4.19
CA LEU A 92 8.18 -3.37 3.32
C LEU A 92 8.16 -4.65 4.14
N CYS A 93 7.57 -5.71 3.59
CA CYS A 93 7.60 -7.04 4.18
C CYS A 93 7.61 -8.12 3.09
N ILE A 94 7.87 -9.36 3.51
CA ILE A 94 7.84 -10.53 2.64
C ILE A 94 6.70 -11.44 3.10
N LEU A 95 5.73 -11.68 2.22
CA LEU A 95 4.77 -12.75 2.41
C LEU A 95 5.37 -14.08 1.94
N ARG A 96 5.43 -15.06 2.84
CA ARG A 96 5.89 -16.41 2.51
C ARG A 96 4.98 -17.45 3.16
N ARG A 97 4.89 -18.63 2.54
CA ARG A 97 4.31 -19.79 3.21
C ARG A 97 5.20 -20.17 4.39
N LEU A 98 4.55 -20.54 5.49
CA LEU A 98 5.20 -21.26 6.58
C LEU A 98 5.33 -22.72 6.13
N GLY A 99 6.50 -23.31 6.39
CA GLY A 99 6.79 -24.71 6.09
C GLY A 99 6.13 -25.64 7.10
#